data_AF-A0A2I1HW55-F1
#
_entry.id   AF-A0A2I1HW55-F1
#
_cell.length_a   1.000
_cell.length_b   1.000
_cell.length_c   1.000
_cell.angle_alpha   90.00
_cell.angle_beta   90.00
_cell.angle_gamma   90.00
#
_symmetry.space_group_name_H-M   'P 1'
#
loop_
_entity.id
_entity.type
_entity.pdbx_description
1 polymer ?
#
loop_
_entity_poly.entity_id
_entity_poly.type
_entity_poly.pdbx_seq_one_letter_code
_entity_poly.pdbx_strand_id
1 'polypeptide(L)'
;NLIAKKFDNEVHLLAKSIPTRSSVEEVHECFKKLELYDNKRIIDWVQYYRQPYVLASLNKYISNMENEIWDHHGNNTNIAEAAHAQANREGKQLKLLTAIMRGRRLDERLFKIAEINDKFGVPYTRRNKSEIKRKAKAMSRKGK
;
A
#
# COMPACT_ATOMS: atom_id res chain seq x y z
N ASN A 1 1.89 -8.59 -7.85
CA ASN A 1 3.01 -9.04 -7.00
C ASN A 1 4.09 -9.73 -7.84
N LEU A 2 4.74 -8.98 -8.77
CA LEU A 2 5.94 -9.44 -9.51
C LEU A 2 7.17 -9.55 -8.59
N ILE A 3 7.14 -8.83 -7.47
CA ILE A 3 8.24 -8.74 -6.50
C ILE A 3 8.50 -10.10 -5.84
N ALA A 4 7.52 -11.01 -5.83
CA ALA A 4 7.63 -12.31 -5.16
C ALA A 4 7.94 -13.49 -6.10
N LYS A 5 8.00 -13.31 -7.43
CA LYS A 5 8.17 -14.41 -8.39
C LYS A 5 9.44 -14.19 -9.21
N LYS A 6 10.32 -15.20 -9.23
CA LYS A 6 11.62 -15.21 -9.95
C LYS A 6 11.40 -15.02 -11.45
N PHE A 7 11.40 -13.77 -11.91
CA PHE A 7 11.63 -13.43 -13.31
C PHE A 7 13.12 -13.10 -13.49
N ASP A 8 13.59 -13.12 -14.74
CA ASP A 8 14.93 -12.63 -15.05
C ASP A 8 15.07 -11.17 -14.59
N ASN A 9 16.28 -10.82 -14.16
CA ASN A 9 16.56 -9.53 -13.53
C ASN A 9 16.19 -8.36 -14.47
N GLU A 10 16.37 -8.52 -15.78
CA GLU A 10 16.01 -7.52 -16.79
C GLU A 10 14.51 -7.28 -16.89
N VAL A 11 13.70 -8.35 -16.93
CA VAL A 11 12.24 -8.28 -16.92
C VAL A 11 11.75 -7.58 -15.65
N HIS A 12 12.36 -7.94 -14.50
CA HIS A 12 12.02 -7.33 -13.22
C HIS A 12 12.34 -5.82 -13.20
N LEU A 13 13.53 -5.42 -13.65
CA LEU A 13 13.94 -4.03 -13.71
C LEU A 13 13.06 -3.22 -14.67
N LEU A 14 12.74 -3.79 -15.83
CA LEU A 14 11.87 -3.15 -16.81
C LEU A 14 10.47 -2.91 -16.24
N ALA A 15 9.85 -3.93 -15.64
CA ALA A 15 8.53 -3.79 -15.01
C ALA A 15 8.54 -2.79 -13.84
N LYS A 16 9.63 -2.78 -13.05
CA LYS A 16 9.80 -1.84 -11.93
C LYS A 16 9.98 -0.39 -12.39
N SER A 17 10.45 -0.16 -13.63
CA SER A 17 10.64 1.18 -14.20
C SER A 17 9.36 1.84 -14.71
N ILE A 18 8.27 1.07 -14.91
CA ILE A 18 7.00 1.58 -15.47
C ILE A 18 6.43 2.77 -14.67
N PRO A 19 6.36 2.71 -13.32
CA PRO A 19 5.80 3.82 -12.54
C PRO A 19 6.62 5.11 -12.59
N THR A 20 7.90 5.03 -12.99
CA THR A 20 8.83 6.17 -13.02
C THR A 20 9.03 6.76 -14.42
N ARG A 21 8.33 6.24 -15.44
CA ARG A 21 8.38 6.78 -16.79
C ARG A 21 7.71 8.15 -16.87
N SER A 22 8.25 9.00 -17.72
CA SER A 22 7.91 10.43 -17.79
C SER A 22 6.86 10.76 -18.85
N SER A 23 6.45 9.76 -19.65
CA SER A 23 5.42 9.94 -20.67
C SER A 23 4.60 8.67 -20.91
N VAL A 24 3.46 8.84 -21.57
CA VAL A 24 2.56 7.75 -21.98
C VAL A 24 3.27 6.80 -22.95
N GLU A 25 4.04 7.36 -23.88
CA GLU A 25 4.80 6.62 -24.90
C GLU A 25 5.86 5.73 -24.26
N GLU A 26 6.64 6.26 -23.31
CA GLU A 26 7.65 5.50 -22.59
C GLU A 26 7.05 4.32 -21.81
N VAL A 27 5.88 4.52 -21.19
CA VAL A 27 5.14 3.47 -20.49
C VAL A 27 4.76 2.37 -21.48
N HIS A 28 4.14 2.73 -22.61
CA HIS A 28 3.74 1.75 -23.62
C HIS A 28 4.94 1.03 -24.25
N GLU A 29 6.07 1.71 -24.43
CA GLU A 29 7.31 1.09 -24.90
C GLU A 29 7.82 0.02 -23.93
N CYS A 30 7.72 0.25 -22.61
CA CYS A 30 8.05 -0.77 -21.61
C CYS A 30 7.20 -2.03 -21.77
N PHE A 31 5.88 -1.87 -21.97
CA PHE A 31 4.99 -3.02 -22.19
C PHE A 31 5.31 -3.76 -23.49
N LYS A 32 5.61 -3.04 -24.59
CA LYS A 32 6.04 -3.66 -25.85
C LYS A 32 7.32 -4.49 -25.65
N LYS A 33 8.32 -3.95 -24.94
CA LYS A 33 9.55 -4.66 -24.61
C LYS A 33 9.30 -5.91 -23.78
N LEU A 34 8.37 -5.86 -22.83
CA LEU A 34 7.99 -7.04 -22.02
C LEU A 34 7.30 -8.13 -22.86
N GLU A 35 6.50 -7.77 -23.85
CA GLU A 35 5.85 -8.73 -24.76
C GLU A 35 6.86 -9.51 -25.62
N LEU A 36 8.04 -8.94 -25.89
CA LEU A 36 9.09 -9.59 -26.71
C LEU A 36 9.76 -10.79 -26.03
N TYR A 37 9.66 -10.94 -24.71
CA TYR A 37 10.28 -12.05 -23.97
C TYR A 37 9.58 -13.41 -24.19
N ASP A 38 8.52 -13.44 -25.01
CA ASP A 38 7.73 -14.64 -25.42
C ASP A 38 7.49 -15.65 -24.30
N ASN A 39 7.25 -15.14 -23.09
CA ASN A 39 7.01 -15.94 -21.91
C ASN A 39 5.55 -15.77 -21.52
N LYS A 40 4.80 -16.88 -21.52
CA LYS A 40 3.38 -16.88 -21.17
C LYS A 40 3.07 -16.12 -19.87
N ARG A 41 3.92 -16.27 -18.84
CA ARG A 41 3.72 -15.57 -17.55
C ARG A 41 3.91 -14.06 -17.66
N ILE A 42 4.83 -13.62 -18.51
CA ILE A 42 5.06 -12.19 -18.76
C ILE A 42 3.91 -11.63 -19.60
N ILE A 43 3.45 -12.36 -20.61
CA ILE A 43 2.30 -11.97 -21.44
C ILE A 43 1.03 -11.85 -20.59
N ASP A 44 0.71 -12.84 -19.76
CA ASP A 44 -0.43 -12.81 -18.84
C ASP A 44 -0.34 -11.59 -17.90
N TRP A 45 0.87 -11.29 -17.43
CA TRP A 45 1.13 -10.12 -16.58
C TRP A 45 0.89 -8.81 -17.33
N VAL A 46 1.44 -8.68 -18.54
CA VAL A 46 1.25 -7.49 -19.40
C VAL A 46 -0.23 -7.27 -19.69
N GLN A 47 -0.97 -8.32 -20.05
CA GLN A 47 -2.41 -8.22 -20.33
C GLN A 47 -3.19 -7.69 -19.12
N TYR A 48 -2.91 -8.20 -17.93
CA TYR A 48 -3.56 -7.72 -16.70
C TYR A 48 -3.24 -6.23 -16.44
N TYR A 49 -1.96 -5.85 -16.51
CA TYR A 49 -1.55 -4.48 -16.17
C TYR A 49 -1.80 -3.45 -17.27
N ARG A 50 -2.08 -3.88 -18.50
CA ARG A 50 -2.51 -3.01 -19.61
C ARG A 50 -3.99 -2.63 -19.53
N GLN A 51 -4.78 -3.25 -18.64
CA GLN A 51 -6.16 -2.83 -18.38
C GLN A 51 -6.18 -1.33 -18.02
N PRO A 52 -7.00 -0.49 -18.66
CA PRO A 52 -6.92 0.97 -18.52
C PRO A 52 -6.92 1.47 -17.07
N TYR A 53 -7.79 0.90 -16.23
CA TYR A 53 -7.90 1.28 -14.82
C TYR A 53 -6.70 0.81 -13.98
N VAL A 54 -6.08 -0.32 -14.34
CA VAL A 54 -4.86 -0.80 -13.67
C VAL A 54 -3.68 0.06 -14.10
N LEU A 55 -3.55 0.36 -15.39
CA LEU A 55 -2.46 1.14 -15.93
C LEU A 55 -2.48 2.59 -15.41
N ALA A 56 -3.67 3.20 -15.33
CA ALA A 56 -3.85 4.52 -14.73
C ALA A 56 -3.42 4.56 -13.26
N SER A 57 -3.49 3.44 -12.53
CA SER A 57 -3.01 3.35 -11.14
C SER A 57 -1.49 3.16 -11.02
N LEU A 58 -0.78 2.89 -12.11
CA LEU A 58 0.66 2.62 -12.10
C LEU A 58 1.51 3.84 -12.41
N ASN A 59 1.03 4.77 -13.25
CA ASN A 59 1.83 5.88 -13.75
C ASN A 59 0.97 7.15 -13.84
N LYS A 60 1.50 8.26 -13.31
CA LYS A 60 0.76 9.53 -13.22
C LYS A 60 0.40 10.13 -14.58
N TYR A 61 1.23 9.92 -15.61
CA TYR A 61 0.97 10.44 -16.96
C TYR A 61 -0.12 9.65 -17.70
N ILE A 62 -0.42 8.42 -17.26
CA ILE A 62 -1.57 7.65 -17.77
C ILE A 62 -2.85 7.96 -16.98
N SER A 63 -2.68 8.34 -15.71
CA SER A 63 -3.79 8.66 -14.83
C SER A 63 -4.50 9.93 -15.30
N ASN A 64 -5.83 9.97 -15.10
CA ASN A 64 -6.60 11.22 -15.21
C ASN A 64 -6.48 12.09 -13.94
N MET A 65 -5.77 11.61 -12.91
CA MET A 65 -5.50 12.37 -11.69
C MET A 65 -4.50 13.49 -11.97
N GLU A 66 -4.73 14.66 -11.40
CA GLU A 66 -3.79 15.77 -11.48
C GLU A 66 -2.44 15.39 -10.89
N ASN A 67 -1.35 15.74 -11.57
CA ASN A 67 0.00 15.34 -11.18
C ASN A 67 0.37 15.83 -9.78
N GLU A 68 -0.10 17.01 -9.36
CA GLU A 68 0.12 17.53 -8.01
C GLU A 68 -0.49 16.64 -6.93
N ILE A 69 -1.73 16.17 -7.17
CA ILE A 69 -2.43 15.24 -6.27
C ILE A 69 -1.66 13.91 -6.21
N TRP A 70 -1.23 13.40 -7.37
CA TRP A 70 -0.45 12.17 -7.43
C TRP A 70 0.87 12.28 -6.65
N ASP A 71 1.63 13.35 -6.87
CA ASP A 71 2.94 13.55 -6.24
C ASP A 71 2.81 13.83 -4.72
N HIS A 72 1.69 14.41 -4.28
CA HIS A 72 1.39 14.57 -2.86
C HIS A 72 1.19 13.21 -2.15
N HIS A 73 0.62 12.24 -2.85
CA HIS A 73 0.46 10.87 -2.37
C HIS A 73 1.69 10.03 -2.77
N GLY A 74 2.80 10.24 -2.06
CA GLY A 74 4.03 9.48 -2.31
C GLY A 74 3.81 7.96 -2.30
N ASN A 75 4.68 7.21 -2.98
CA ASN A 75 4.69 5.74 -3.10
C ASN A 75 4.96 5.00 -1.76
N ASN A 76 4.57 5.56 -0.62
CA ASN A 76 4.64 4.88 0.66
C ASN A 76 3.47 3.89 0.75
N THR A 77 3.76 2.59 0.63
CA THR A 77 2.76 1.55 0.89
C THR A 77 2.40 1.47 2.37
N ASN A 78 3.17 2.15 3.25
CA ASN A 78 3.02 2.08 4.69
C ASN A 78 1.62 2.47 5.16
N ILE A 79 1.00 3.53 4.60
CA ILE A 79 -0.35 3.95 5.00
C ILE A 79 -1.37 2.88 4.63
N ALA A 80 -1.35 2.40 3.39
CA ALA A 80 -2.27 1.36 2.90
C ALA A 80 -2.07 0.02 3.65
N GLU A 81 -0.82 -0.43 3.79
CA GLU A 81 -0.47 -1.65 4.53
C GLU A 81 -0.85 -1.55 6.01
N ALA A 82 -0.63 -0.40 6.65
CA ALA A 82 -1.03 -0.18 8.03
C ALA A 82 -2.55 -0.20 8.19
N ALA A 83 -3.29 0.43 7.27
CA ALA A 83 -4.75 0.40 7.25
C ALA A 83 -5.27 -1.04 7.11
N HIS A 84 -4.73 -1.80 6.14
CA HIS A 84 -5.06 -3.22 5.96
C HIS A 84 -4.73 -4.07 7.20
N ALA A 85 -3.53 -3.89 7.78
CA ALA A 85 -3.12 -4.60 8.99
C ALA A 85 -4.01 -4.25 10.18
N GLN A 86 -4.49 -3.01 10.28
CA GLN A 86 -5.38 -2.56 11.32
C GLN A 86 -6.79 -3.13 11.17
N ALA A 87 -7.37 -3.09 9.98
CA ALA A 87 -8.66 -3.71 9.68
C ALA A 87 -8.63 -5.23 9.95
N ASN A 88 -7.56 -5.90 9.51
CA ASN A 88 -7.36 -7.33 9.75
C ASN A 88 -7.26 -7.71 11.23
N ARG A 89 -6.90 -6.78 12.12
CA ARG A 89 -6.91 -7.00 13.58
C ARG A 89 -8.32 -6.96 14.17
N GLU A 90 -9.27 -6.30 13.52
CA GLU A 90 -10.70 -6.33 13.91
C GLU A 90 -11.39 -7.64 13.54
N GLY A 91 -10.73 -8.47 12.73
CA GLY A 91 -11.16 -9.81 12.34
C GLY A 91 -10.86 -10.11 10.88
N LYS A 92 -10.70 -11.39 10.57
CA LYS A 92 -10.54 -11.90 9.19
C LYS A 92 -11.67 -12.88 8.90
N GLN A 93 -11.97 -13.10 7.62
CA GLN A 93 -12.96 -14.10 7.16
C GLN A 93 -14.36 -13.90 7.79
N LEU A 94 -14.79 -12.64 7.91
CA LEU A 94 -16.09 -12.30 8.44
C LEU A 94 -17.17 -12.39 7.35
N LYS A 95 -18.41 -12.68 7.75
CA LYS A 95 -19.58 -12.48 6.87
C LYS A 95 -19.64 -11.01 6.45
N LEU A 96 -20.05 -10.73 5.22
CA LEU A 96 -20.03 -9.40 4.61
C LEU A 96 -20.64 -8.31 5.51
N LEU A 97 -21.84 -8.54 6.02
CA LEU A 97 -22.51 -7.58 6.92
C LEU A 97 -21.70 -7.29 8.18
N THR A 98 -21.11 -8.31 8.80
CA THR A 98 -20.26 -8.17 9.97
C THR A 98 -18.99 -7.40 9.66
N ALA A 99 -18.37 -7.64 8.49
CA ALA A 99 -17.20 -6.90 8.04
C ALA A 99 -17.50 -5.41 7.89
N ILE A 100 -18.63 -5.06 7.24
CA ILE A 100 -19.08 -3.68 7.06
C ILE A 100 -19.31 -3.00 8.41
N MET A 101 -20.05 -3.65 9.31
CA MET A 101 -20.34 -3.08 10.63
C MET A 101 -19.07 -2.86 11.46
N ARG A 102 -18.11 -3.78 11.41
CA ARG A 102 -16.83 -3.64 12.13
C ARG A 102 -15.93 -2.58 11.50
N GLY A 103 -15.89 -2.50 10.18
CA GLY A 103 -15.18 -1.44 9.45
C GLY A 103 -15.69 -0.06 9.86
N ARG A 104 -17.00 0.15 9.83
CA ARG A 104 -17.62 1.41 10.29
C ARG A 104 -17.21 1.78 11.71
N ARG A 105 -17.27 0.84 12.67
CA ARG A 105 -16.87 1.10 14.07
C ARG A 105 -15.39 1.44 14.20
N LEU A 106 -14.54 0.81 13.37
CA LEU A 106 -13.12 1.12 13.32
C LEU A 106 -12.89 2.57 12.85
N ASP A 107 -13.57 2.97 11.78
CA ASP A 107 -13.46 4.32 11.21
C ASP A 107 -13.96 5.37 12.19
N GLU A 108 -15.12 5.16 12.81
CA GLU A 108 -15.66 6.04 13.86
C GLU A 108 -14.67 6.23 15.02
N ARG A 109 -13.97 5.18 15.43
CA ARG A 109 -12.94 5.25 16.48
C ARG A 109 -11.72 6.04 16.00
N LEU A 110 -11.29 5.86 14.76
CA LEU A 110 -10.15 6.56 14.18
C LEU A 110 -10.43 8.07 14.04
N PHE A 111 -11.61 8.44 13.57
CA PHE A 111 -12.01 9.85 13.47
C PHE A 111 -12.01 10.54 14.84
N LYS A 112 -12.58 9.90 15.88
CA LYS A 112 -12.53 10.43 17.25
C LYS A 112 -11.11 10.61 17.77
N ILE A 113 -10.21 9.68 17.45
CA ILE A 113 -8.79 9.78 17.83
C ILE A 113 -8.15 10.99 17.15
N ALA A 114 -8.40 11.20 15.85
CA ALA A 114 -7.88 12.34 15.11
C ALA A 114 -8.42 13.66 15.69
N GLU A 115 -9.74 13.74 15.92
CA GLU A 115 -10.39 14.91 16.52
C GLU A 115 -9.81 15.27 17.90
N ILE A 116 -9.59 14.28 18.77
CA ILE A 116 -9.00 14.50 20.10
C ILE A 116 -7.56 15.01 19.96
N ASN A 117 -6.77 14.44 19.05
CA ASN A 117 -5.41 14.88 18.80
C ASN A 117 -5.38 16.33 18.29
N ASP A 118 -6.26 16.68 17.35
CA ASP A 118 -6.32 18.04 16.79
C ASP A 118 -6.79 19.06 17.84
N LYS A 119 -7.76 18.68 18.69
CA LYS A 119 -8.32 19.58 19.71
C LYS A 119 -7.39 19.79 20.92
N PHE A 120 -6.69 18.74 21.36
CA PHE A 120 -5.93 18.76 22.61
C PHE A 120 -4.42 18.62 22.42
N GLY A 121 -3.94 18.39 21.19
CA GLY A 121 -2.53 18.15 20.90
C GLY A 121 -1.99 16.84 21.49
N VAL A 122 -2.87 15.93 21.93
CA VAL A 122 -2.49 14.67 22.59
C VAL A 122 -2.51 13.53 21.58
N PRO A 123 -1.33 13.04 21.12
CA PRO A 123 -1.28 11.97 20.13
C PRO A 123 -1.69 10.63 20.74
N TYR A 124 -2.53 9.91 19.99
CA TYR A 124 -2.94 8.57 20.38
C TYR A 124 -1.75 7.60 20.36
N THR A 125 -1.52 6.94 21.49
CA THR A 125 -0.49 5.92 21.61
C THR A 125 -1.12 4.54 21.80
N ARG A 126 -1.06 3.71 20.76
CA ARG A 126 -1.55 2.31 20.82
C ARG A 126 -0.88 1.47 21.91
N ARG A 127 0.37 1.80 22.26
CA ARG A 127 1.11 1.15 23.35
C ARG A 127 0.98 1.98 24.61
N ASN A 128 0.68 1.31 25.72
CA ASN A 128 0.79 1.92 27.04
C ASN A 128 2.27 2.30 27.28
N LYS A 129 2.56 3.60 27.19
CA LYS A 129 3.88 4.19 27.43
C LYS A 129 4.04 4.70 28.87
N SER A 130 3.13 4.35 29.79
CA SER A 130 3.25 4.73 31.19
C SER A 130 4.59 4.26 31.76
N GLU A 131 5.11 5.00 32.74
CA GLU A 131 6.38 4.69 33.38
C GLU A 131 6.44 3.27 33.91
N ILE A 132 5.34 2.80 34.50
CA ILE A 132 5.18 1.45 35.03
C ILE A 132 5.38 0.41 33.93
N LYS A 133 4.71 0.58 32.77
CA LYS A 133 4.84 -0.34 31.64
C LYS A 133 6.24 -0.30 31.02
N ARG A 134 6.87 0.88 30.97
CA ARG A 134 8.27 1.05 30.50
C ARG A 134 9.25 0.31 31.42
N LYS A 135 9.16 0.50 32.74
CA LYS A 135 10.00 -0.16 33.75
C LYS A 135 9.83 -1.69 33.69
N ALA A 136 8.60 -2.19 33.63
CA ALA A 136 8.32 -3.62 33.50
C ALA A 136 8.97 -4.24 32.24
N LYS A 137 8.89 -3.54 31.09
CA LYS A 137 9.50 -4.00 29.85
C LYS A 137 11.04 -3.95 29.87
N ALA A 138 11.61 -2.96 30.56
CA ALA A 138 13.06 -2.86 30.75
C ALA A 138 13.59 -4.01 31.63
N MET A 139 12.88 -4.34 32.71
CA MET A 139 13.22 -5.48 33.57
C MET A 139 13.17 -6.81 32.81
N SER A 140 12.11 -7.05 32.02
CA SER A 140 11.97 -8.25 31.18
C SER A 140 13.09 -8.40 30.12
N ARG A 141 13.74 -7.32 29.69
CA ARG A 141 14.87 -7.37 28.74
C ARG A 141 16.20 -7.72 29.38
N LYS A 142 16.39 -7.43 30.67
CA LYS A 142 17.63 -7.75 31.41
C LYS A 142 17.69 -9.20 31.91
N GLY A 143 16.56 -9.93 31.87
CA GLY A 143 16.47 -11.34 32.27
C GLY A 143 16.60 -12.34 31.12
N LYS A 144 17.09 -11.92 29.95
CA LYS A 144 17.50 -12.75 28.82
C LYS A 144 18.98 -12.52 28.58
#